data_AF-A0A5J4V5V1-F1
#
_entry.id   AF-A0A5J4V5V1-F1
#
_cell.length_a   1.000
_cell.length_b   1.000
_cell.length_c   1.000
_cell.angle_alpha   90.00
_cell.angle_beta   90.00
_cell.angle_gamma   90.00
#
_symmetry.space_group_name_H-M   'P 1'
#
loop_
_entity.id
_entity.type
_entity.pdbx_description
1 polymer ?
#
loop_
_entity_poly.entity_id
_entity_poly.type
_entity_poly.pdbx_seq_one_letter_code
_entity_poly.pdbx_strand_id
1 'polypeptide(L)'
;RSTSSGSLGGGAIYALVTGQNSKFIIEDGVIFEDCSSFQQGGCLYLLAELEGYIDINNASLSNCSAKEGGAIYSYSESSGKHVLNKIRIENCESKSGGGLFADIRNGGSLILDEQCEIINCSGSEGNGGGIYANINFTSQQCIFKINDALIQYCKARFNSSLVYPTGYGGGLFISGSGNYDASTNYLDFHGLKIFNNSADSKGQSMYIAIPKVAEWCQSGISGEYVKGNYSDRYSNETDLEGIPIDLTQFNSLSSEQLQQQQQQLQHYWTHYVILTNATASINESEALSPILFTIKGNNMISGNLFIKINEGIEFIYPREDRPSDSIVIDGDIQSEQTATFILDNTMSWFDYKNKVFGILASNEGRFFTGSQGKVNISIQLQIISDNGTIIGDQNETEPEPETDQEIIIDEKPQQKTTSFPWWAILFSVVVVDIPNTAL
;
A
#
# COMPACT_ATOMS: atom_id res chain seq x y z
N ARG A 1 21.36 -13.57 28.91
CA ARG A 1 22.03 -13.98 27.64
C ARG A 1 22.04 -15.50 27.58
N SER A 2 21.43 -16.08 26.54
CA SER A 2 21.45 -17.50 26.23
C SER A 2 22.27 -17.73 24.96
N THR A 3 23.53 -18.15 25.11
CA THR A 3 24.49 -18.28 24.00
C THR A 3 24.56 -19.68 23.39
N SER A 4 23.80 -20.65 23.91
CA SER A 4 23.81 -22.02 23.38
C SER A 4 22.92 -22.15 22.15
N SER A 5 23.42 -22.82 21.12
CA SER A 5 22.67 -23.11 19.89
C SER A 5 21.48 -24.06 20.09
N GLY A 6 21.44 -24.77 21.23
CA GLY A 6 20.34 -25.66 21.63
C GLY A 6 19.22 -24.97 22.42
N SER A 7 19.36 -23.68 22.77
CA SER A 7 18.27 -22.93 23.40
C SER A 7 17.23 -22.53 22.35
N LEU A 8 15.97 -22.83 22.61
CA LEU A 8 14.85 -22.42 21.76
C LEU A 8 14.73 -20.88 21.74
N GLY A 9 15.12 -20.21 22.83
CA GLY A 9 15.15 -18.77 22.90
C GLY A 9 14.84 -18.23 24.29
N GLY A 10 14.47 -16.95 24.40
CA GLY A 10 14.16 -16.31 25.68
C GLY A 10 15.43 -16.07 26.50
N GLY A 11 16.26 -15.12 26.06
CA GLY A 11 17.56 -14.87 26.71
C GLY A 11 17.46 -14.40 28.18
N ALA A 12 16.26 -14.01 28.61
CA ALA A 12 15.86 -13.81 30.00
C ALA A 12 14.72 -14.77 30.41
N ILE A 13 13.62 -14.81 29.66
CA ILE A 13 12.42 -15.59 30.02
C ILE A 13 11.95 -16.43 28.83
N TYR A 14 11.70 -17.71 29.11
CA TYR A 14 10.91 -18.61 28.29
C TYR A 14 9.63 -18.95 29.05
N ALA A 15 8.47 -18.53 28.52
CA ALA A 15 7.16 -18.75 29.14
C ALA A 15 6.28 -19.60 28.23
N LEU A 16 5.83 -20.75 28.75
CA LEU A 16 4.80 -21.60 28.15
C LEU A 16 3.55 -21.57 29.03
N VAL A 17 2.47 -20.99 28.49
CA VAL A 17 1.19 -20.82 29.18
C VAL A 17 0.13 -21.58 28.41
N THR A 18 -0.39 -22.65 29.02
CA THR A 18 -1.34 -23.56 28.40
C THR A 18 -2.55 -23.79 29.29
N GLY A 19 -3.72 -23.84 28.67
CA GLY A 19 -4.99 -24.15 29.33
C GLY A 19 -5.75 -22.92 29.79
N GLN A 20 -7.06 -23.09 29.90
CA GLN A 20 -7.99 -22.06 30.36
C GLN A 20 -7.62 -21.58 31.76
N ASN A 21 -7.68 -20.26 31.97
CA ASN A 21 -7.32 -19.56 33.21
C ASN A 21 -5.82 -19.58 33.59
N SER A 22 -4.95 -20.19 32.78
CA SER A 22 -3.50 -20.09 32.97
C SER A 22 -3.00 -18.71 32.54
N LYS A 23 -2.22 -18.05 33.39
CA LYS A 23 -1.72 -16.69 33.14
C LYS A 23 -0.23 -16.56 33.41
N PHE A 24 0.44 -15.80 32.57
CA PHE A 24 1.76 -15.23 32.85
C PHE A 24 1.67 -13.71 32.74
N ILE A 25 2.12 -13.00 33.78
CA ILE A 25 1.97 -11.56 33.91
C ILE A 25 3.34 -10.95 34.20
N ILE A 26 3.69 -9.91 33.45
CA ILE A 26 4.78 -8.98 33.78
C ILE A 26 4.13 -7.61 34.01
N GLU A 27 4.44 -6.98 35.13
CA GLU A 27 3.87 -5.69 35.53
C GLU A 27 4.92 -4.82 36.24
N ASP A 28 4.55 -3.60 36.62
CA ASP A 28 5.33 -2.71 37.50
C ASP A 28 6.70 -2.24 36.97
N GLY A 29 6.83 -1.99 35.67
CA GLY A 29 7.98 -1.26 35.13
C GLY A 29 9.23 -2.13 34.95
N VAL A 30 9.06 -3.41 34.61
CA VAL A 30 10.19 -4.34 34.45
C VAL A 30 11.08 -3.93 33.29
N ILE A 31 12.39 -3.98 33.51
CA ILE A 31 13.41 -3.61 32.52
C ILE A 31 14.20 -4.85 32.11
N PHE A 32 14.24 -5.12 30.80
CA PHE A 32 15.09 -6.10 30.15
C PHE A 32 16.12 -5.38 29.27
N GLU A 33 17.39 -5.43 29.66
CA GLU A 33 18.49 -4.78 28.95
C GLU A 33 19.53 -5.81 28.50
N ASP A 34 20.10 -5.59 27.30
CA ASP A 34 21.23 -6.34 26.76
C ASP A 34 21.05 -7.87 26.76
N CYS A 35 19.80 -8.35 26.62
CA CYS A 35 19.53 -9.78 26.52
C CYS A 35 19.74 -10.26 25.09
N SER A 36 20.21 -11.49 24.98
CA SER A 36 20.34 -12.13 23.69
C SER A 36 20.00 -13.61 23.78
N SER A 37 19.48 -14.14 22.69
CA SER A 37 19.27 -15.56 22.47
C SER A 37 19.81 -15.95 21.10
N PHE A 38 20.17 -17.23 20.92
CA PHE A 38 20.67 -17.70 19.63
C PHE A 38 19.56 -17.85 18.58
N GLN A 39 18.35 -18.26 18.99
CA GLN A 39 17.23 -18.52 18.09
C GLN A 39 16.16 -17.42 18.20
N GLN A 40 15.23 -17.53 19.14
CA GLN A 40 14.03 -16.71 19.15
C GLN A 40 13.96 -15.85 20.41
N GLY A 41 13.46 -14.62 20.31
CA GLY A 41 13.18 -13.78 21.48
C GLY A 41 14.43 -13.49 22.30
N GLY A 42 15.17 -12.44 21.95
CA GLY A 42 16.43 -12.15 22.63
C GLY A 42 16.25 -11.89 24.12
N CYS A 43 15.11 -11.31 24.48
CA CYS A 43 14.66 -11.10 25.84
C CYS A 43 13.60 -12.16 26.23
N LEU A 44 12.48 -12.20 25.51
CA LEU A 44 11.29 -12.98 25.88
C LEU A 44 10.91 -13.97 24.77
N TYR A 45 10.70 -15.22 25.14
CA TYR A 45 10.03 -16.24 24.33
C TYR A 45 8.68 -16.56 24.97
N LEU A 46 7.59 -16.26 24.28
CA LEU A 46 6.23 -16.33 24.82
C LEU A 46 5.41 -17.33 23.99
N LEU A 47 4.85 -18.34 24.66
CA LEU A 47 3.97 -19.35 24.09
C LEU A 47 2.64 -19.33 24.84
N ALA A 48 1.56 -19.03 24.14
CA ALA A 48 0.21 -19.15 24.67
C ALA A 48 -0.61 -20.13 23.82
N GLU A 49 -1.12 -21.17 24.43
CA GLU A 49 -1.89 -22.24 23.78
C GLU A 49 -3.14 -22.59 24.59
N LEU A 50 -4.17 -23.11 23.91
CA LEU A 50 -5.37 -23.64 24.56
C LEU A 50 -6.00 -22.66 25.58
N GLU A 51 -6.30 -21.44 25.12
CA GLU A 51 -6.82 -20.34 25.95
C GLU A 51 -5.83 -19.79 27.02
N GLY A 52 -4.55 -20.16 26.96
CA GLY A 52 -3.50 -19.55 27.78
C GLY A 52 -3.40 -18.04 27.56
N TYR A 53 -3.07 -17.29 28.62
CA TYR A 53 -3.08 -15.82 28.60
C TYR A 53 -1.74 -15.25 29.06
N ILE A 54 -1.14 -14.42 28.21
CA ILE A 54 0.09 -13.68 28.51
C ILE A 54 -0.24 -12.19 28.50
N ASP A 55 0.10 -11.50 29.60
CA ASP A 55 -0.07 -10.07 29.77
C ASP A 55 1.27 -9.45 30.13
N ILE A 56 1.77 -8.55 29.29
CA ILE A 56 2.98 -7.78 29.58
C ILE A 56 2.57 -6.33 29.65
N ASN A 57 2.58 -5.79 30.85
CA ASN A 57 2.18 -4.43 31.14
C ASN A 57 3.36 -3.63 31.68
N ASN A 58 3.63 -2.47 31.10
CA ASN A 58 4.64 -1.53 31.58
C ASN A 58 6.02 -2.20 31.68
N ALA A 59 6.60 -2.54 30.53
CA ALA A 59 7.92 -3.16 30.44
C ALA A 59 8.80 -2.48 29.37
N SER A 60 10.08 -2.32 29.67
CA SER A 60 11.08 -1.79 28.72
C SER A 60 12.02 -2.91 28.30
N LEU A 61 12.24 -3.06 27.00
CA LEU A 61 13.10 -4.06 26.39
C LEU A 61 14.08 -3.35 25.45
N SER A 62 15.34 -3.27 25.82
CA SER A 62 16.33 -2.51 25.06
C SER A 62 17.62 -3.25 24.77
N ASN A 63 18.18 -2.98 23.60
CA ASN A 63 19.42 -3.59 23.10
C ASN A 63 19.35 -5.14 23.05
N CYS A 64 18.14 -5.70 22.89
CA CYS A 64 17.96 -7.14 22.78
C CYS A 64 18.33 -7.65 21.37
N SER A 65 18.82 -8.89 21.25
CA SER A 65 19.11 -9.52 19.96
C SER A 65 18.78 -11.02 19.88
N ALA A 66 18.29 -11.46 18.72
CA ALA A 66 18.04 -12.88 18.41
C ALA A 66 18.01 -13.11 16.89
N LYS A 67 17.78 -14.35 16.44
CA LYS A 67 17.54 -14.63 15.02
C LYS A 67 16.15 -14.18 14.59
N GLU A 68 15.14 -14.38 15.44
CA GLU A 68 13.74 -13.95 15.21
C GLU A 68 13.23 -13.24 16.45
N GLY A 69 12.70 -12.02 16.29
CA GLY A 69 12.19 -11.25 17.42
C GLY A 69 13.32 -10.79 18.35
N GLY A 70 13.95 -9.65 18.02
CA GLY A 70 15.16 -9.22 18.74
C GLY A 70 14.93 -9.08 20.23
N ALA A 71 13.78 -8.54 20.64
CA ALA A 71 13.32 -8.59 22.03
C ALA A 71 12.36 -9.75 22.27
N ILE A 72 11.28 -9.83 21.50
CA ILE A 72 10.15 -10.72 21.79
C ILE A 72 9.92 -11.67 20.61
N TYR A 73 9.88 -12.97 20.91
CA TYR A 73 9.21 -13.94 20.05
C TYR A 73 7.89 -14.34 20.70
N SER A 74 6.81 -14.14 19.95
CA SER A 74 5.43 -14.34 20.38
C SER A 74 4.80 -15.44 19.54
N TYR A 75 4.44 -16.56 20.15
CA TYR A 75 3.64 -17.61 19.53
C TYR A 75 2.29 -17.75 20.25
N SER A 76 1.21 -17.64 19.49
CA SER A 76 -0.16 -17.79 20.00
C SER A 76 -0.95 -18.75 19.12
N GLU A 77 -1.60 -19.74 19.74
CA GLU A 77 -2.39 -20.74 19.04
C GLU A 77 -3.60 -21.20 19.86
N SER A 78 -4.65 -21.71 19.19
CA SER A 78 -5.81 -22.35 19.83
C SER A 78 -6.44 -21.45 20.90
N SER A 79 -6.79 -20.23 20.50
CA SER A 79 -7.31 -19.17 21.39
C SER A 79 -6.34 -18.68 22.47
N GLY A 80 -5.06 -19.05 22.41
CA GLY A 80 -4.01 -18.43 23.21
C GLY A 80 -3.88 -16.94 22.91
N LYS A 81 -3.67 -16.12 23.94
CA LYS A 81 -3.77 -14.66 23.84
C LYS A 81 -2.57 -13.96 24.46
N HIS A 82 -1.97 -13.05 23.70
CA HIS A 82 -0.92 -12.15 24.16
C HIS A 82 -1.47 -10.73 24.14
N VAL A 83 -1.38 -10.03 25.27
CA VAL A 83 -1.69 -8.60 25.39
C VAL A 83 -0.44 -7.89 25.86
N LEU A 84 0.01 -6.93 25.07
CA LEU A 84 1.16 -6.09 25.37
C LEU A 84 0.63 -4.67 25.60
N ASN A 85 0.84 -4.15 26.81
CA ASN A 85 0.37 -2.85 27.28
C ASN A 85 1.56 -2.00 27.70
N LYS A 86 1.65 -0.74 27.25
CA LYS A 86 2.70 0.20 27.67
C LYS A 86 4.11 -0.39 27.55
N ILE A 87 4.36 -1.20 26.53
CA ILE A 87 5.69 -1.78 26.31
C ILE A 87 6.54 -0.83 25.49
N ARG A 88 7.82 -0.73 25.82
CA ARG A 88 8.82 -0.02 25.01
C ARG A 88 9.86 -1.02 24.52
N ILE A 89 9.95 -1.23 23.21
CA ILE A 89 11.01 -2.03 22.57
C ILE A 89 11.93 -1.09 21.81
N GLU A 90 13.21 -1.06 22.17
CA GLU A 90 14.13 -0.06 21.64
C GLU A 90 15.51 -0.64 21.29
N ASN A 91 16.08 -0.22 20.15
CA ASN A 91 17.42 -0.63 19.71
C ASN A 91 17.60 -2.15 19.60
N CYS A 92 16.55 -2.88 19.24
CA CYS A 92 16.59 -4.33 19.11
C CYS A 92 16.90 -4.76 17.68
N GLU A 93 17.59 -5.90 17.54
CA GLU A 93 17.99 -6.42 16.24
C GLU A 93 17.69 -7.92 16.11
N SER A 94 17.18 -8.32 14.96
CA SER A 94 17.06 -9.72 14.57
C SER A 94 17.13 -9.89 13.05
N LYS A 95 17.07 -11.12 12.52
CA LYS A 95 16.92 -11.29 11.08
C LYS A 95 15.57 -10.77 10.61
N SER A 96 14.49 -11.19 11.28
CA SER A 96 13.10 -10.77 10.99
C SER A 96 12.38 -10.38 12.27
N GLY A 97 11.64 -9.27 12.24
CA GLY A 97 11.00 -8.72 13.43
C GLY A 97 12.04 -8.17 14.39
N GLY A 98 12.69 -7.06 14.02
CA GLY A 98 13.84 -6.52 14.77
C GLY A 98 13.54 -6.31 16.24
N GLY A 99 12.34 -5.85 16.58
CA GLY A 99 11.82 -5.79 17.94
C GLY A 99 11.02 -7.04 18.31
N LEU A 100 10.01 -7.37 17.50
CA LEU A 100 9.04 -8.42 17.79
C LEU A 100 8.78 -9.31 16.57
N PHE A 101 8.81 -10.62 16.79
CA PHE A 101 8.32 -11.60 15.82
C PHE A 101 7.07 -12.26 16.40
N ALA A 102 5.98 -12.23 15.64
CA ALA A 102 4.70 -12.84 16.00
C ALA A 102 4.35 -13.99 15.05
N ASP A 103 4.05 -15.14 15.62
CA ASP A 103 3.42 -16.28 14.94
C ASP A 103 2.04 -16.51 15.56
N ILE A 104 0.99 -16.21 14.79
CA ILE A 104 -0.39 -16.19 15.27
C ILE A 104 -1.20 -17.22 14.48
N ARG A 105 -1.57 -18.33 15.11
CA ARG A 105 -2.14 -19.49 14.42
C ARG A 105 -3.49 -19.90 14.97
N ASN A 106 -4.38 -20.39 14.10
CA ASN A 106 -5.56 -21.18 14.49
C ASN A 106 -6.33 -20.58 15.68
N GLY A 107 -6.75 -19.31 15.56
CA GLY A 107 -7.50 -18.62 16.62
C GLY A 107 -6.65 -17.91 17.68
N GLY A 108 -5.32 -17.94 17.57
CA GLY A 108 -4.41 -17.18 18.44
C GLY A 108 -4.60 -15.66 18.33
N SER A 109 -4.06 -14.94 19.31
CA SER A 109 -4.18 -13.49 19.40
C SER A 109 -2.91 -12.79 19.86
N LEU A 110 -2.60 -11.68 19.20
CA LEU A 110 -1.68 -10.64 19.68
C LEU A 110 -2.39 -9.28 19.67
N ILE A 111 -2.32 -8.57 20.79
CA ILE A 111 -2.89 -7.22 20.93
C ILE A 111 -1.81 -6.30 21.48
N LEU A 112 -1.52 -5.22 20.76
CA LEU A 112 -0.71 -4.11 21.25
C LEU A 112 -1.67 -2.99 21.64
N ASP A 113 -1.67 -2.63 22.92
CA ASP A 113 -2.60 -1.67 23.48
C ASP A 113 -1.87 -0.68 24.41
N GLU A 114 -2.56 0.39 24.77
CA GLU A 114 -2.10 1.41 25.72
C GLU A 114 -0.65 1.87 25.50
N GLN A 115 -0.40 2.73 24.50
CA GLN A 115 0.89 3.41 24.32
C GLN A 115 2.09 2.46 24.16
N CYS A 116 1.97 1.41 23.35
CA CYS A 116 3.13 0.60 22.97
C CYS A 116 4.09 1.40 22.08
N GLU A 117 5.39 1.22 22.24
CA GLU A 117 6.43 1.88 21.44
C GLU A 117 7.45 0.86 20.93
N ILE A 118 7.69 0.84 19.62
CA ILE A 118 8.73 0.04 18.97
C ILE A 118 9.60 0.98 18.15
N ILE A 119 10.83 1.18 18.62
CA ILE A 119 11.68 2.29 18.19
C ILE A 119 13.05 1.79 17.79
N ASN A 120 13.55 2.27 16.65
CA ASN A 120 14.93 2.05 16.21
C ASN A 120 15.34 0.56 16.18
N CYS A 121 14.41 -0.31 15.82
CA CYS A 121 14.67 -1.74 15.68
C CYS A 121 15.05 -2.12 14.23
N SER A 122 15.84 -3.17 14.05
CA SER A 122 16.33 -3.56 12.73
C SER A 122 16.13 -5.05 12.45
N GLY A 123 15.51 -5.35 11.31
CA GLY A 123 15.52 -6.65 10.65
C GLY A 123 16.72 -6.70 9.72
N SER A 124 17.85 -7.27 10.17
CA SER A 124 19.16 -7.14 9.52
C SER A 124 19.36 -8.00 8.26
N GLU A 125 18.51 -9.01 8.07
CA GLU A 125 18.61 -9.93 6.94
C GLU A 125 17.25 -10.38 6.39
N GLY A 126 16.14 -9.88 6.93
CA GLY A 126 14.79 -10.39 6.69
C GLY A 126 13.77 -9.27 6.52
N ASN A 127 12.53 -9.55 6.92
CA ASN A 127 11.41 -8.61 6.79
C ASN A 127 10.96 -8.12 8.16
N GLY A 128 10.25 -6.98 8.21
CA GLY A 128 9.69 -6.45 9.45
C GLY A 128 10.77 -5.86 10.35
N GLY A 129 11.16 -4.61 10.10
CA GLY A 129 12.24 -3.99 10.89
C GLY A 129 11.86 -3.77 12.36
N GLY A 130 10.61 -3.42 12.64
CA GLY A 130 10.06 -3.40 14.00
C GLY A 130 9.37 -4.71 14.33
N ILE A 131 8.31 -5.02 13.59
CA ILE A 131 7.48 -6.22 13.77
C ILE A 131 7.49 -7.06 12.49
N TYR A 132 7.66 -8.36 12.65
CA TYR A 132 7.27 -9.36 11.66
C TYR A 132 6.11 -10.17 12.23
N ALA A 133 5.00 -10.27 11.51
CA ALA A 133 3.85 -11.08 11.91
C ALA A 133 3.51 -12.10 10.82
N ASN A 134 3.53 -13.39 11.16
CA ASN A 134 3.02 -14.47 10.32
C ASN A 134 1.70 -14.98 10.91
N ILE A 135 0.63 -14.93 10.12
CA ILE A 135 -0.74 -15.21 10.59
C ILE A 135 -1.36 -16.36 9.80
N ASN A 136 -1.80 -17.41 10.49
CA ASN A 136 -2.43 -18.56 9.87
C ASN A 136 -3.94 -18.60 10.12
N PHE A 137 -4.72 -18.23 9.10
CA PHE A 137 -6.19 -18.20 9.08
C PHE A 137 -6.85 -19.53 8.64
N THR A 138 -6.08 -20.59 8.40
CA THR A 138 -6.58 -21.80 7.71
C THR A 138 -7.68 -22.52 8.48
N SER A 139 -7.52 -22.67 9.80
CA SER A 139 -8.47 -23.43 10.63
C SER A 139 -9.45 -22.54 11.38
N GLN A 140 -9.01 -21.36 11.81
CA GLN A 140 -9.78 -20.41 12.61
C GLN A 140 -9.21 -19.01 12.42
N GLN A 141 -10.08 -18.00 12.45
CA GLN A 141 -9.69 -16.59 12.33
C GLN A 141 -8.85 -16.15 13.53
N CYS A 142 -7.70 -15.53 13.25
CA CYS A 142 -6.76 -15.02 14.25
C CYS A 142 -6.99 -13.54 14.54
N ILE A 143 -6.57 -13.08 15.71
CA ILE A 143 -6.68 -11.68 16.13
C ILE A 143 -5.30 -11.03 16.14
N PHE A 144 -5.11 -9.97 15.37
CA PHE A 144 -3.97 -9.08 15.50
C PHE A 144 -4.43 -7.63 15.51
N LYS A 145 -4.39 -7.01 16.70
CA LYS A 145 -4.86 -5.63 16.90
C LYS A 145 -3.75 -4.72 17.38
N ILE A 146 -3.75 -3.50 16.85
CA ILE A 146 -2.91 -2.40 17.30
C ILE A 146 -3.86 -1.25 17.68
N ASN A 147 -4.20 -1.20 18.97
CA ASN A 147 -5.17 -0.26 19.52
C ASN A 147 -4.56 1.10 19.86
N ASP A 148 -3.28 1.13 20.29
CA ASP A 148 -2.48 2.34 20.45
C ASP A 148 -0.99 1.96 20.47
N ALA A 149 -0.32 2.12 19.33
CA ALA A 149 1.12 1.88 19.27
C ALA A 149 1.84 2.85 18.32
N LEU A 150 3.08 3.17 18.66
CA LEU A 150 4.02 3.92 17.84
C LEU A 150 5.12 2.98 17.32
N ILE A 151 5.29 2.91 16.00
CA ILE A 151 6.40 2.20 15.34
C ILE A 151 7.21 3.21 14.54
N GLN A 152 8.45 3.46 14.93
CA GLN A 152 9.26 4.48 14.26
C GLN A 152 10.75 4.19 14.20
N TYR A 153 11.39 4.72 13.16
CA TYR A 153 12.83 4.56 12.91
C TYR A 153 13.29 3.10 12.76
N CYS A 154 12.35 2.19 12.53
CA CYS A 154 12.65 0.79 12.29
C CYS A 154 13.11 0.57 10.85
N LYS A 155 13.93 -0.47 10.67
CA LYS A 155 14.54 -0.75 9.37
C LYS A 155 14.52 -2.22 8.98
N ALA A 156 14.05 -2.52 7.77
CA ALA A 156 14.17 -3.84 7.15
C ALA A 156 15.28 -3.82 6.09
N ARG A 157 16.23 -4.75 6.20
CA ARG A 157 17.42 -4.84 5.35
C ARG A 157 17.31 -5.94 4.31
N PHE A 158 17.70 -5.62 3.08
CA PHE A 158 17.74 -6.59 2.00
C PHE A 158 18.99 -7.46 2.12
N ASN A 159 18.82 -8.77 1.91
CA ASN A 159 19.92 -9.72 1.86
C ASN A 159 19.92 -10.46 0.51
N SER A 160 20.87 -10.10 -0.35
CA SER A 160 21.06 -10.69 -1.68
C SER A 160 21.53 -12.16 -1.66
N SER A 161 21.95 -12.68 -0.50
CA SER A 161 22.38 -14.06 -0.36
C SER A 161 21.22 -15.03 -0.08
N LEU A 162 20.02 -14.53 0.22
CA LEU A 162 18.83 -15.34 0.45
C LEU A 162 18.04 -15.50 -0.84
N VAL A 163 17.52 -16.72 -1.04
CA VAL A 163 16.76 -17.10 -2.26
C VAL A 163 15.30 -16.66 -2.22
N TYR A 164 14.84 -16.17 -1.06
CA TYR A 164 13.49 -15.66 -0.85
C TYR A 164 13.53 -14.14 -0.59
N PRO A 165 12.42 -13.42 -0.78
CA PRO A 165 12.39 -11.96 -0.69
C PRO A 165 12.61 -11.44 0.73
N THR A 166 13.49 -10.44 0.86
CA THR A 166 13.86 -9.80 2.13
C THR A 166 13.90 -8.27 2.02
N GLY A 167 13.96 -7.57 3.15
CA GLY A 167 13.99 -6.10 3.19
C GLY A 167 12.63 -5.43 2.99
N TYR A 168 11.53 -6.10 3.26
CA TYR A 168 10.16 -5.57 3.16
C TYR A 168 9.62 -5.15 4.54
N GLY A 169 8.80 -4.10 4.58
CA GLY A 169 8.09 -3.66 5.79
C GLY A 169 9.03 -3.09 6.85
N GLY A 170 9.47 -1.85 6.67
CA GLY A 170 10.48 -1.24 7.55
C GLY A 170 10.05 -1.16 9.01
N GLY A 171 8.79 -0.80 9.26
CA GLY A 171 8.18 -0.87 10.59
C GLY A 171 7.48 -2.21 10.83
N LEU A 172 6.62 -2.62 9.90
CA LEU A 172 5.75 -3.79 10.05
C LEU A 172 5.72 -4.61 8.75
N PHE A 173 6.02 -5.90 8.85
CA PHE A 173 5.77 -6.86 7.78
C PHE A 173 4.74 -7.88 8.24
N ILE A 174 3.71 -8.09 7.43
CA ILE A 174 2.66 -9.07 7.69
C ILE A 174 2.65 -10.08 6.57
N SER A 175 2.69 -11.34 6.93
CA SER A 175 2.44 -12.45 6.04
C SER A 175 1.38 -13.37 6.62
N GLY A 176 0.85 -14.25 5.77
CA GLY A 176 -0.07 -15.24 6.28
C GLY A 176 -0.45 -16.32 5.29
N SER A 177 -1.21 -17.29 5.80
CA SER A 177 -1.79 -18.40 5.05
C SER A 177 -3.29 -18.51 5.33
N GLY A 178 -4.05 -19.03 4.37
CA GLY A 178 -5.50 -19.08 4.46
C GLY A 178 -6.16 -17.72 4.19
N ASN A 179 -7.48 -17.69 4.25
CA ASN A 179 -8.27 -16.50 3.92
C ASN A 179 -8.75 -15.81 5.20
N TYR A 180 -8.30 -14.58 5.39
CA TYR A 180 -8.87 -13.69 6.41
C TYR A 180 -10.32 -13.33 6.06
N ASP A 181 -11.19 -13.41 7.05
CA ASP A 181 -12.58 -12.95 6.96
C ASP A 181 -12.68 -11.51 7.49
N ALA A 182 -12.76 -10.56 6.55
CA ALA A 182 -12.81 -9.13 6.86
C ALA A 182 -14.05 -8.71 7.66
N SER A 183 -15.12 -9.52 7.73
CA SER A 183 -16.30 -9.22 8.55
C SER A 183 -16.04 -9.34 10.06
N THR A 184 -14.95 -10.01 10.46
CA THR A 184 -14.62 -10.23 11.86
C THR A 184 -13.98 -9.02 12.56
N ASN A 185 -13.37 -8.11 11.78
CA ASN A 185 -12.56 -7.00 12.29
C ASN A 185 -11.47 -7.45 13.27
N TYR A 186 -10.92 -8.65 13.06
CA TYR A 186 -9.87 -9.22 13.91
C TYR A 186 -8.46 -8.78 13.52
N LEU A 187 -8.28 -8.27 12.30
CA LEU A 187 -7.11 -7.46 11.92
C LEU A 187 -7.49 -5.99 11.95
N ASP A 188 -6.88 -5.22 12.84
CA ASP A 188 -7.36 -3.88 13.18
C ASP A 188 -6.20 -2.99 13.67
N PHE A 189 -5.79 -2.04 12.83
CA PHE A 189 -4.65 -1.15 13.07
C PHE A 189 -5.05 0.32 13.18
N HIS A 190 -6.29 0.64 13.54
CA HIS A 190 -6.72 2.03 13.71
C HIS A 190 -5.84 2.82 14.67
N GLY A 191 -5.31 2.17 15.70
CA GLY A 191 -4.42 2.76 16.69
C GLY A 191 -2.95 2.89 16.30
N LEU A 192 -2.59 2.46 15.09
CA LEU A 192 -1.21 2.44 14.64
C LEU A 192 -0.75 3.85 14.22
N LYS A 193 0.32 4.31 14.87
CA LYS A 193 1.10 5.48 14.47
C LYS A 193 2.44 4.97 13.93
N ILE A 194 2.70 5.15 12.65
CA ILE A 194 3.90 4.64 11.98
C ILE A 194 4.64 5.78 11.28
N PHE A 195 5.94 5.96 11.57
CA PHE A 195 6.72 7.11 11.07
C PHE A 195 8.19 6.78 10.82
N ASN A 196 8.78 7.42 9.82
CA ASN A 196 10.24 7.44 9.61
C ASN A 196 10.90 6.06 9.57
N ASN A 197 10.16 5.04 9.15
CA ASN A 197 10.70 3.70 8.95
C ASN A 197 11.31 3.60 7.55
N SER A 198 12.16 2.59 7.33
CA SER A 198 12.72 2.35 6.00
C SER A 198 12.82 0.88 5.68
N ALA A 199 12.57 0.54 4.42
CA ALA A 199 12.69 -0.80 3.88
C ALA A 199 13.62 -0.74 2.67
N ASP A 200 14.66 -1.57 2.65
CA ASP A 200 15.60 -1.61 1.52
C ASP A 200 14.92 -2.13 0.23
N SER A 201 13.81 -2.87 0.36
CA SER A 201 12.95 -3.30 -0.75
C SER A 201 11.70 -2.42 -0.88
N LYS A 202 10.58 -2.78 -0.22
CA LYS A 202 9.26 -2.15 -0.42
C LYS A 202 8.43 -2.11 0.87
N GLY A 203 7.47 -1.20 0.95
CA GLY A 203 6.71 -0.89 2.15
C GLY A 203 7.62 -0.25 3.20
N GLN A 204 7.96 1.03 2.99
CA GLN A 204 8.88 1.76 3.87
C GLN A 204 8.42 1.69 5.33
N SER A 205 7.11 1.79 5.54
CA SER A 205 6.47 1.64 6.84
C SER A 205 5.88 0.25 7.02
N MET A 206 4.99 -0.18 6.11
CA MET A 206 4.31 -1.47 6.19
C MET A 206 4.28 -2.19 4.86
N TYR A 207 4.51 -3.51 4.90
CA TYR A 207 4.28 -4.40 3.77
C TYR A 207 3.41 -5.59 4.15
N ILE A 208 2.39 -5.89 3.34
CA ILE A 208 1.40 -6.94 3.61
C ILE A 208 1.36 -7.98 2.47
N ALA A 209 1.59 -9.24 2.82
CA ALA A 209 1.49 -10.39 1.93
C ALA A 209 0.48 -11.42 2.49
N ILE A 210 -0.82 -11.17 2.27
CA ILE A 210 -1.89 -12.10 2.63
C ILE A 210 -2.88 -12.25 1.46
N PRO A 211 -3.52 -13.42 1.27
CA PRO A 211 -4.41 -13.66 0.11
C PRO A 211 -5.56 -12.66 -0.02
N LYS A 212 -6.11 -12.20 1.12
CA LYS A 212 -7.29 -11.34 1.21
C LYS A 212 -6.97 -9.89 1.58
N VAL A 213 -5.79 -9.40 1.18
CA VAL A 213 -5.36 -8.02 1.50
C VAL A 213 -6.27 -6.98 0.87
N ALA A 214 -6.78 -7.22 -0.34
CA ALA A 214 -7.67 -6.30 -1.03
C ALA A 214 -9.01 -6.16 -0.28
N GLU A 215 -9.61 -7.28 0.10
CA GLU A 215 -10.87 -7.30 0.85
C GLU A 215 -10.72 -6.68 2.24
N TRP A 216 -9.57 -6.88 2.90
CA TRP A 216 -9.31 -6.20 4.17
C TRP A 216 -9.15 -4.68 3.98
N CYS A 217 -8.41 -4.24 2.97
CA CYS A 217 -8.28 -2.83 2.62
C CYS A 217 -9.63 -2.18 2.27
N GLN A 218 -10.55 -2.95 1.67
CA GLN A 218 -11.89 -2.50 1.30
C GLN A 218 -12.90 -2.56 2.45
N SER A 219 -12.54 -3.19 3.57
CA SER A 219 -13.40 -3.30 4.74
C SER A 219 -13.50 -1.97 5.50
N GLY A 220 -14.66 -1.73 6.11
CA GLY A 220 -14.93 -0.45 6.77
C GLY A 220 -15.08 0.72 5.80
N ILE A 221 -14.73 1.90 6.27
CA ILE A 221 -14.74 3.14 5.47
C ILE A 221 -13.31 3.50 5.10
N SER A 222 -13.02 3.56 3.80
CA SER A 222 -11.75 4.08 3.27
C SER A 222 -10.51 3.47 3.95
N GLY A 223 -10.42 2.14 4.07
CA GLY A 223 -9.23 1.44 4.57
C GLY A 223 -8.89 1.68 6.04
N GLU A 224 -9.86 2.11 6.85
CA GLU A 224 -9.68 2.51 8.26
C GLU A 224 -8.96 1.44 9.12
N TYR A 225 -9.25 0.15 8.90
CA TYR A 225 -8.62 -0.97 9.64
C TYR A 225 -7.14 -1.20 9.30
N VAL A 226 -6.63 -0.62 8.20
CA VAL A 226 -5.28 -0.88 7.68
C VAL A 226 -4.36 0.34 7.83
N LYS A 227 -4.90 1.54 7.60
CA LYS A 227 -4.12 2.77 7.40
C LYS A 227 -3.32 3.25 8.60
N GLY A 228 -3.85 3.06 9.82
CA GLY A 228 -3.36 3.80 10.99
C GLY A 228 -3.37 5.31 10.74
N ASN A 229 -2.22 5.96 10.92
CA ASN A 229 -2.01 7.39 10.67
C ASN A 229 -1.71 7.78 9.21
N TYR A 230 -1.83 6.87 8.24
CA TYR A 230 -1.58 7.17 6.82
C TYR A 230 -2.62 8.14 6.24
N SER A 231 -2.15 9.19 5.57
CA SER A 231 -2.98 10.15 4.85
C SER A 231 -2.96 9.86 3.35
N ASP A 232 -4.16 9.66 2.77
CA ASP A 232 -4.35 9.46 1.32
C ASP A 232 -3.78 10.59 0.46
N ARG A 233 -3.60 11.79 1.05
CA ARG A 233 -3.07 12.96 0.35
C ARG A 233 -1.62 13.26 0.69
N TYR A 234 -1.22 13.15 1.97
CA TYR A 234 0.07 13.67 2.43
C TYR A 234 1.14 12.60 2.69
N SER A 235 0.77 11.35 2.93
CA SER A 235 1.74 10.29 3.21
C SER A 235 2.44 9.81 1.94
N ASN A 236 3.67 9.30 2.04
CA ASN A 236 4.35 8.76 0.88
C ASN A 236 3.65 7.45 0.45
N GLU A 237 3.29 7.33 -0.83
CA GLU A 237 2.61 6.13 -1.36
C GLU A 237 3.40 4.83 -1.17
N THR A 238 4.72 4.92 -1.04
CA THR A 238 5.61 3.78 -0.77
C THR A 238 5.65 3.36 0.70
N ASP A 239 4.98 4.10 1.59
CA ASP A 239 4.88 3.71 3.00
C ASP A 239 4.08 2.42 3.17
N LEU A 240 2.97 2.28 2.46
CA LEU A 240 2.04 1.15 2.57
C LEU A 240 1.94 0.41 1.24
N GLU A 241 2.59 -0.74 1.15
CA GLU A 241 2.56 -1.60 -0.04
C GLU A 241 2.14 -3.02 0.33
N GLY A 242 1.68 -3.79 -0.65
CA GLY A 242 1.37 -5.20 -0.41
C GLY A 242 1.00 -5.96 -1.66
N ILE A 243 0.67 -7.23 -1.46
CA ILE A 243 0.44 -8.20 -2.52
C ILE A 243 -0.58 -9.27 -2.07
N PRO A 244 -1.59 -9.62 -2.91
CA PRO A 244 -2.67 -10.54 -2.54
C PRO A 244 -2.28 -12.01 -2.71
N ILE A 245 -1.25 -12.46 -1.99
CA ILE A 245 -0.74 -13.84 -2.03
C ILE A 245 -0.40 -14.32 -0.63
N ASP A 246 -0.31 -15.64 -0.44
CA ASP A 246 0.16 -16.21 0.83
C ASP A 246 1.69 -16.17 0.98
N LEU A 247 2.17 -16.48 2.18
CA LEU A 247 3.60 -16.52 2.49
C LEU A 247 4.39 -17.53 1.62
N THR A 248 3.79 -18.66 1.26
CA THR A 248 4.46 -19.69 0.45
C THR A 248 4.70 -19.16 -0.96
N GLN A 249 3.68 -18.55 -1.55
CA GLN A 249 3.77 -17.88 -2.84
C GLN A 249 4.79 -16.73 -2.78
N PHE A 250 4.68 -15.85 -1.78
CA PHE A 250 5.60 -14.71 -1.61
C PHE A 250 7.07 -15.18 -1.60
N ASN A 251 7.38 -16.23 -0.83
CA ASN A 251 8.73 -16.78 -0.74
C ASN A 251 9.22 -17.49 -2.02
N SER A 252 8.31 -17.81 -2.95
CA SER A 252 8.64 -18.51 -4.20
C SER A 252 8.84 -17.57 -5.40
N LEU A 253 8.38 -16.31 -5.30
CA LEU A 253 8.43 -15.36 -6.41
C LEU A 253 9.78 -14.65 -6.49
N SER A 254 10.22 -14.36 -7.72
CA SER A 254 11.35 -13.48 -7.98
C SER A 254 11.00 -12.01 -7.72
N SER A 255 12.02 -11.16 -7.55
CA SER A 255 11.81 -9.72 -7.41
C SER A 255 11.04 -9.09 -8.59
N GLU A 256 11.26 -9.58 -9.81
CA GLU A 256 10.53 -9.12 -10.99
C GLU A 256 9.05 -9.51 -10.94
N GLN A 257 8.75 -10.75 -10.55
CA GLN A 257 7.38 -11.23 -10.41
C GLN A 257 6.62 -10.51 -9.29
N LEU A 258 7.30 -10.20 -8.19
CA LEU A 258 6.74 -9.39 -7.11
C LEU A 258 6.44 -7.98 -7.60
N GLN A 259 7.39 -7.34 -8.29
CA GLN A 259 7.21 -5.99 -8.82
C GLN A 259 6.01 -5.86 -9.77
N GLN A 260 5.68 -6.92 -10.51
CA GLN A 260 4.52 -6.94 -11.41
C GLN A 260 3.17 -7.12 -10.70
N GLN A 261 3.15 -7.62 -9.45
CA GLN A 261 1.93 -8.02 -8.76
C GLN A 261 1.63 -7.20 -7.49
N GLN A 262 2.66 -6.67 -6.85
CA GLN A 262 2.49 -5.82 -5.68
C GLN A 262 1.97 -4.44 -6.09
N GLN A 263 1.35 -3.75 -5.14
CA GLN A 263 0.89 -2.38 -5.35
C GLN A 263 0.85 -1.59 -4.04
N GLN A 264 0.68 -0.28 -4.19
CA GLN A 264 0.35 0.61 -3.08
C GLN A 264 -1.02 0.23 -2.55
N LEU A 265 -1.14 0.06 -1.23
CA LEU A 265 -2.40 -0.41 -0.64
C LEU A 265 -3.54 0.60 -0.85
N GLN A 266 -3.20 1.89 -1.05
CA GLN A 266 -4.17 2.95 -1.31
C GLN A 266 -5.12 2.66 -2.47
N HIS A 267 -4.63 1.98 -3.52
CA HIS A 267 -5.46 1.62 -4.66
C HIS A 267 -6.66 0.73 -4.31
N TYR A 268 -6.62 0.00 -3.19
CA TYR A 268 -7.71 -0.88 -2.79
C TYR A 268 -8.88 -0.16 -2.14
N TRP A 269 -8.65 0.96 -1.45
CA TRP A 269 -9.69 1.74 -0.78
C TRP A 269 -10.01 3.08 -1.45
N THR A 270 -9.23 3.50 -2.45
CA THR A 270 -9.54 4.68 -3.26
C THR A 270 -10.80 4.45 -4.09
N HIS A 271 -11.74 5.40 -3.99
CA HIS A 271 -12.91 5.46 -4.85
C HIS A 271 -12.60 6.32 -6.07
N TYR A 272 -12.20 5.68 -7.18
CA TYR A 272 -11.86 6.39 -8.40
C TYR A 272 -13.06 7.10 -9.01
N VAL A 273 -12.86 8.37 -9.36
CA VAL A 273 -13.83 9.16 -10.11
C VAL A 273 -13.88 8.66 -11.55
N ILE A 274 -15.07 8.48 -12.10
CA ILE A 274 -15.24 8.04 -13.49
C ILE A 274 -15.99 9.13 -14.24
N LEU A 275 -15.31 9.87 -15.10
CA LEU A 275 -15.90 10.97 -15.85
C LEU A 275 -16.56 10.47 -17.13
N THR A 276 -17.75 10.98 -17.40
CA THR A 276 -18.55 10.67 -18.61
C THR A 276 -18.59 11.86 -19.56
N ASN A 277 -18.59 13.08 -19.05
CA ASN A 277 -18.59 14.30 -19.85
C ASN A 277 -17.92 15.46 -19.10
N ALA A 278 -17.34 16.40 -19.85
CA ALA A 278 -16.84 17.65 -19.34
C ALA A 278 -17.10 18.77 -20.34
N THR A 279 -17.73 19.84 -19.88
CA THR A 279 -18.02 21.02 -20.71
C THR A 279 -17.58 22.30 -20.03
N ALA A 280 -17.08 23.26 -20.81
CA ALA A 280 -16.87 24.64 -20.37
C ALA A 280 -17.76 25.58 -21.21
N SER A 281 -18.64 26.33 -20.55
CA SER A 281 -19.52 27.30 -21.19
C SER A 281 -18.87 28.70 -21.17
N ILE A 282 -18.74 29.30 -22.35
CA ILE A 282 -18.06 30.58 -22.56
C ILE A 282 -19.01 31.57 -23.24
N ASN A 283 -19.07 32.80 -22.76
CA ASN A 283 -19.79 33.88 -23.44
C ASN A 283 -18.81 34.71 -24.29
N GLU A 284 -18.83 34.51 -25.61
CA GLU A 284 -17.93 35.23 -26.52
C GLU A 284 -18.29 36.71 -26.69
N SER A 285 -19.54 37.09 -26.36
CA SER A 285 -20.00 38.48 -26.46
C SER A 285 -19.52 39.36 -25.30
N GLU A 286 -19.04 38.78 -24.20
CA GLU A 286 -18.58 39.47 -23.01
C GLU A 286 -17.17 39.02 -22.59
N ALA A 287 -16.14 39.77 -22.99
CA ALA A 287 -14.72 39.42 -22.81
C ALA A 287 -14.25 39.16 -21.34
N LEU A 288 -15.10 39.39 -20.34
CA LEU A 288 -14.81 39.18 -18.91
C LEU A 288 -15.82 38.25 -18.22
N SER A 289 -16.72 37.60 -18.96
CA SER A 289 -17.70 36.67 -18.38
C SER A 289 -16.99 35.48 -17.73
N PRO A 290 -17.37 35.04 -16.52
CA PRO A 290 -16.83 33.83 -15.91
C PRO A 290 -17.08 32.59 -16.77
N ILE A 291 -16.19 31.61 -16.69
CA ILE A 291 -16.32 30.33 -17.40
C ILE A 291 -16.97 29.34 -16.44
N LEU A 292 -18.12 28.78 -16.84
CA LEU A 292 -18.81 27.73 -16.10
C LEU A 292 -18.32 26.36 -16.57
N PHE A 293 -17.72 25.61 -15.67
CA PHE A 293 -17.35 24.21 -15.91
C PHE A 293 -18.45 23.31 -15.37
N THR A 294 -18.87 22.34 -16.18
CA THR A 294 -19.82 21.29 -15.82
C THR A 294 -19.20 19.94 -16.13
N ILE A 295 -18.98 19.14 -15.09
CA ILE A 295 -18.34 17.83 -15.16
C ILE A 295 -19.38 16.79 -14.74
N LYS A 296 -19.54 15.74 -15.55
CA LYS A 296 -20.42 14.62 -15.24
C LYS A 296 -19.61 13.36 -15.03
N GLY A 297 -20.05 12.54 -14.09
CA GLY A 297 -19.38 11.29 -13.78
C GLY A 297 -19.96 10.61 -12.56
N ASN A 298 -19.28 9.56 -12.11
CA ASN A 298 -19.66 8.79 -10.94
C ASN A 298 -18.57 8.89 -9.86
N ASN A 299 -18.94 8.55 -8.62
CA ASN A 299 -18.07 8.50 -7.46
C ASN A 299 -17.43 9.85 -7.07
N MET A 300 -18.06 10.98 -7.36
CA MET A 300 -17.56 12.29 -6.94
C MET A 300 -17.97 12.59 -5.50
N ILE A 301 -17.02 12.95 -4.63
CA ILE A 301 -17.29 13.18 -3.20
C ILE A 301 -17.31 14.69 -2.90
N SER A 302 -18.44 15.17 -2.38
CA SER A 302 -18.62 16.56 -2.01
C SER A 302 -17.62 17.01 -0.93
N GLY A 303 -17.03 18.19 -1.11
CA GLY A 303 -15.99 18.73 -0.24
C GLY A 303 -14.58 18.17 -0.48
N ASN A 304 -14.46 17.07 -1.25
CA ASN A 304 -13.20 16.35 -1.45
C ASN A 304 -12.78 16.26 -2.93
N LEU A 305 -13.62 16.71 -3.87
CA LEU A 305 -13.34 16.63 -5.29
C LEU A 305 -12.30 17.67 -5.73
N PHE A 306 -11.31 17.20 -6.48
CA PHE A 306 -10.33 18.00 -7.21
C PHE A 306 -10.47 17.72 -8.70
N ILE A 307 -10.42 18.76 -9.51
CA ILE A 307 -10.43 18.70 -10.97
C ILE A 307 -9.08 19.14 -11.47
N LYS A 308 -8.43 18.30 -12.28
CA LYS A 308 -7.22 18.63 -13.00
C LYS A 308 -7.58 18.92 -14.45
N ILE A 309 -7.29 20.16 -14.88
CA ILE A 309 -7.40 20.62 -16.26
C ILE A 309 -6.00 20.58 -16.85
N ASN A 310 -5.80 19.77 -17.90
CA ASN A 310 -4.49 19.51 -18.47
C ASN A 310 -4.41 19.97 -19.94
N GLU A 311 -3.42 20.81 -20.22
CA GLU A 311 -2.88 21.06 -21.57
C GLU A 311 -1.38 21.40 -21.46
N GLY A 312 -0.55 20.47 -20.98
CA GLY A 312 0.90 20.70 -20.82
C GLY A 312 1.30 21.65 -19.69
N ILE A 313 0.38 22.47 -19.17
CA ILE A 313 0.45 23.14 -17.87
C ILE A 313 -0.62 22.52 -16.96
N GLU A 314 -0.20 22.06 -15.78
CA GLU A 314 -1.10 21.45 -14.82
C GLU A 314 -1.85 22.53 -14.02
N PHE A 315 -3.19 22.55 -14.13
CA PHE A 315 -4.06 23.32 -13.26
C PHE A 315 -4.96 22.40 -12.45
N ILE A 316 -4.91 22.51 -11.12
CA ILE A 316 -5.75 21.76 -10.18
C ILE A 316 -6.68 22.73 -9.46
N TYR A 317 -7.98 22.40 -9.43
CA TYR A 317 -9.03 23.16 -8.77
C TYR A 317 -9.83 22.27 -7.80
N PRO A 318 -10.20 22.75 -6.61
CA PRO A 318 -9.77 24.00 -6.01
C PRO A 318 -8.26 24.00 -5.73
N ARG A 319 -7.66 25.19 -5.62
CA ARG A 319 -6.26 25.30 -5.22
C ARG A 319 -6.12 24.88 -3.75
N GLU A 320 -4.98 24.30 -3.39
CA GLU A 320 -4.77 23.77 -2.04
C GLU A 320 -4.88 24.82 -0.94
N ASP A 321 -4.49 26.06 -1.23
CA ASP A 321 -4.58 27.21 -0.34
C ASP A 321 -5.99 27.83 -0.26
N ARG A 322 -6.92 27.35 -1.11
CA ARG A 322 -8.31 27.82 -1.18
C ARG A 322 -9.32 26.67 -1.15
N PRO A 323 -9.33 25.85 -0.10
CA PRO A 323 -10.27 24.72 0.00
C PRO A 323 -11.74 25.17 0.13
N SER A 324 -12.00 26.46 0.36
CA SER A 324 -13.35 27.05 0.40
C SER A 324 -13.97 27.29 -0.98
N ASP A 325 -13.17 27.21 -2.06
CA ASP A 325 -13.67 27.35 -3.43
C ASP A 325 -14.42 26.06 -3.80
N SER A 326 -15.71 25.99 -3.45
CA SER A 326 -16.46 24.74 -3.52
C SER A 326 -16.84 24.37 -4.95
N ILE A 327 -16.46 23.16 -5.36
CA ILE A 327 -17.16 22.48 -6.45
C ILE A 327 -18.52 22.03 -5.92
N VAL A 328 -19.59 22.51 -6.54
CA VAL A 328 -20.95 22.09 -6.19
C VAL A 328 -21.23 20.78 -6.90
N ILE A 329 -21.66 19.76 -6.16
CA ILE A 329 -22.02 18.44 -6.71
C ILE A 329 -23.52 18.24 -6.51
N ASP A 330 -24.22 17.99 -7.61
CA ASP A 330 -25.61 17.54 -7.65
C ASP A 330 -25.67 16.04 -8.00
N GLY A 331 -26.61 15.32 -7.40
CA GLY A 331 -26.77 13.87 -7.55
C GLY A 331 -26.24 13.04 -6.38
N ASP A 332 -26.69 11.78 -6.29
CA ASP A 332 -26.28 10.79 -5.28
C ASP A 332 -25.02 10.05 -5.74
N ILE A 333 -24.15 9.66 -4.80
CA ILE A 333 -22.93 8.87 -5.05
C ILE A 333 -23.21 7.53 -5.76
N GLN A 334 -24.43 6.99 -5.64
CA GLN A 334 -24.88 5.77 -6.32
C GLN A 334 -25.38 6.00 -7.75
N SER A 335 -25.34 7.24 -8.25
CA SER A 335 -25.84 7.64 -9.56
C SER A 335 -24.83 8.54 -10.28
N GLU A 336 -25.09 8.86 -11.55
CA GLU A 336 -24.32 9.89 -12.23
C GLU A 336 -24.55 11.25 -11.55
N GLN A 337 -23.46 11.91 -11.21
CA GLN A 337 -23.40 13.18 -10.52
C GLN A 337 -22.96 14.28 -11.48
N THR A 338 -23.37 15.51 -11.21
CA THR A 338 -22.94 16.70 -11.94
C THR A 338 -22.19 17.63 -10.99
N ALA A 339 -20.92 17.86 -11.27
CA ALA A 339 -20.06 18.78 -10.56
C ALA A 339 -19.92 20.09 -11.35
N THR A 340 -20.15 21.22 -10.69
CA THR A 340 -20.06 22.56 -11.30
C THR A 340 -19.14 23.48 -10.51
N PHE A 341 -18.33 24.24 -11.24
CA PHE A 341 -17.50 25.30 -10.66
C PHE A 341 -17.28 26.42 -11.67
N ILE A 342 -16.95 27.60 -11.16
CA ILE A 342 -16.77 28.81 -11.96
C ILE A 342 -15.32 29.27 -11.84
N LEU A 343 -14.71 29.58 -12.97
CA LEU A 343 -13.39 30.20 -13.04
C LEU A 343 -13.48 31.59 -13.67
N ASP A 344 -12.59 32.49 -13.25
CA ASP A 344 -12.50 33.79 -13.90
C ASP A 344 -11.93 33.65 -15.33
N ASN A 345 -12.36 34.52 -16.24
CA ASN A 345 -11.90 34.51 -17.64
C ASN A 345 -10.63 35.36 -17.82
N THR A 346 -9.87 35.62 -16.75
CA THR A 346 -8.57 36.32 -16.82
C THR A 346 -7.40 35.34 -16.94
N MET A 347 -7.72 34.04 -17.03
CA MET A 347 -6.77 32.93 -17.03
C MET A 347 -6.09 32.81 -18.39
N SER A 348 -4.95 33.49 -18.55
CA SER A 348 -4.15 33.52 -19.78
C SER A 348 -3.68 32.16 -20.29
N TRP A 349 -3.81 31.10 -19.48
CA TRP A 349 -3.45 29.74 -19.84
C TRP A 349 -4.60 28.99 -20.54
N PHE A 350 -5.86 29.41 -20.40
CA PHE A 350 -7.03 28.73 -20.95
C PHE A 350 -7.35 29.21 -22.38
N ASP A 351 -6.41 29.01 -23.30
CA ASP A 351 -6.56 29.38 -24.73
C ASP A 351 -7.31 28.29 -25.53
N TYR A 352 -8.60 28.17 -25.23
CA TYR A 352 -9.52 27.19 -25.82
C TYR A 352 -9.69 27.29 -27.34
N LYS A 353 -9.23 28.38 -27.97
CA LYS A 353 -9.31 28.57 -29.43
C LYS A 353 -8.22 27.83 -30.18
N ASN A 354 -7.07 27.62 -29.55
CA ASN A 354 -5.91 26.99 -30.17
C ASN A 354 -5.55 25.65 -29.53
N LYS A 355 -6.19 25.28 -28.42
CA LYS A 355 -5.76 24.17 -27.57
C LYS A 355 -6.91 23.27 -27.16
N VAL A 356 -6.60 21.98 -27.05
CA VAL A 356 -7.50 20.95 -26.56
C VAL A 356 -7.14 20.64 -25.11
N PHE A 357 -8.13 20.70 -24.23
CA PHE A 357 -7.94 20.44 -22.81
C PHE A 357 -8.47 19.06 -22.43
N GLY A 358 -7.71 18.35 -21.59
CA GLY A 358 -8.15 17.13 -20.92
C GLY A 358 -8.63 17.42 -19.50
N ILE A 359 -9.63 16.68 -19.05
CA ILE A 359 -10.11 16.72 -17.66
C ILE A 359 -9.87 15.38 -16.98
N LEU A 360 -9.37 15.48 -15.75
CA LEU A 360 -9.28 14.41 -14.77
C LEU A 360 -9.88 14.89 -13.45
N ALA A 361 -10.26 13.96 -12.59
CA ALA A 361 -10.81 14.23 -11.26
C ALA A 361 -10.24 13.28 -10.20
N SER A 362 -10.21 13.72 -8.95
CA SER A 362 -9.74 12.94 -7.79
C SER A 362 -10.50 13.33 -6.53
N ASN A 363 -10.84 12.38 -5.67
CA ASN A 363 -11.45 12.67 -4.35
C ASN A 363 -10.42 12.87 -3.23
N GLU A 364 -9.14 12.60 -3.48
CA GLU A 364 -8.07 12.76 -2.48
C GLU A 364 -6.96 13.70 -2.97
N GLY A 365 -7.06 14.18 -4.21
CA GLY A 365 -6.06 15.05 -4.84
C GLY A 365 -4.77 14.34 -5.22
N ARG A 366 -4.76 12.99 -5.26
CA ARG A 366 -3.60 12.16 -5.62
C ARG A 366 -3.81 11.40 -6.92
N PHE A 367 -4.72 10.42 -6.91
CA PHE A 367 -5.02 9.64 -8.10
C PHE A 367 -6.07 10.36 -8.94
N PHE A 368 -5.62 10.96 -10.04
CA PHE A 368 -6.48 11.65 -10.99
C PHE A 368 -6.90 10.70 -12.10
N THR A 369 -8.21 10.57 -12.30
CA THR A 369 -8.84 9.66 -13.26
C THR A 369 -9.83 10.41 -14.14
N GLY A 370 -10.00 9.96 -15.38
CA GLY A 370 -10.98 10.52 -16.31
C GLY A 370 -11.85 9.41 -16.86
N SER A 371 -11.54 8.93 -18.06
CA SER A 371 -12.32 7.86 -18.68
C SER A 371 -12.04 6.50 -18.01
N GLN A 372 -13.11 5.71 -17.84
CA GLN A 372 -13.04 4.33 -17.31
C GLN A 372 -12.40 4.19 -15.92
N GLY A 373 -12.24 5.28 -15.15
CA GLY A 373 -11.59 5.25 -13.84
C GLY A 373 -10.08 4.93 -13.90
N LYS A 374 -9.45 5.02 -15.07
CA LYS A 374 -8.02 4.75 -15.23
C LYS A 374 -7.19 5.98 -14.87
N VAL A 375 -6.16 5.76 -14.06
CA VAL A 375 -5.26 6.83 -13.59
C VAL A 375 -4.57 7.47 -14.79
N ASN A 376 -4.57 8.81 -14.82
CA ASN A 376 -3.97 9.67 -15.85
C ASN A 376 -4.55 9.52 -17.26
N ILE A 377 -5.74 8.93 -17.43
CA ILE A 377 -6.45 8.90 -18.71
C ILE A 377 -7.60 9.93 -18.68
N SER A 378 -7.39 11.09 -19.29
CA SER A 378 -8.36 12.19 -19.30
C SER A 378 -9.53 11.95 -20.24
N ILE A 379 -10.64 12.67 -20.02
CA ILE A 379 -11.65 12.93 -21.06
C ILE A 379 -11.41 14.30 -21.69
N GLN A 380 -11.85 14.51 -22.93
CA GLN A 380 -11.73 15.82 -23.58
C GLN A 380 -12.74 16.81 -23.00
N LEU A 381 -12.31 18.05 -22.77
CA LEU A 381 -13.18 19.17 -22.42
C LEU A 381 -13.85 19.71 -23.69
N GLN A 382 -15.18 19.66 -23.74
CA GLN A 382 -15.96 20.30 -24.79
C GLN A 382 -16.19 21.78 -24.46
N ILE A 383 -15.99 22.64 -25.45
CA ILE A 383 -16.21 24.08 -25.28
C ILE A 383 -17.54 24.46 -25.92
N ILE A 384 -18.41 25.11 -25.16
CA ILE A 384 -19.76 25.49 -25.60
C ILE A 384 -19.89 27.01 -25.55
N SER A 385 -20.22 27.64 -26.67
CA SER A 385 -20.52 29.07 -26.72
C SER A 385 -21.92 29.39 -26.15
N ASP A 386 -22.16 30.65 -25.83
CA ASP A 386 -23.44 31.25 -25.42
C ASP A 386 -24.63 30.89 -26.34
N ASN A 387 -24.40 30.71 -27.64
CA ASN A 387 -25.42 30.27 -28.60
C ASN A 387 -25.60 28.75 -28.70
N GLY A 388 -24.91 27.96 -27.87
CA GLY A 388 -24.99 26.49 -27.82
C GLY A 388 -24.14 25.74 -28.85
N THR A 389 -23.28 26.44 -29.60
CA THR A 389 -22.38 25.81 -30.57
C THR A 389 -21.18 25.17 -29.87
N ILE A 390 -20.82 23.95 -30.26
CA ILE A 390 -19.60 23.29 -29.80
C ILE A 390 -18.42 23.86 -30.60
N ILE A 391 -17.45 24.45 -29.91
CA ILE A 391 -16.25 25.02 -30.51
C ILE A 391 -15.17 23.92 -30.63
N GLY A 392 -14.63 23.73 -31.84
CA GLY A 392 -13.48 22.85 -32.07
C GLY A 392 -13.78 21.39 -32.45
N ASP A 393 -15.04 21.05 -32.71
CA ASP A 393 -15.42 19.70 -33.18
C ASP A 393 -15.14 19.56 -34.69
N GLN A 394 -13.89 19.26 -35.05
CA GLN A 394 -13.59 18.75 -36.38
C GLN A 394 -13.92 17.26 -36.39
N ASN A 395 -15.14 16.90 -36.82
CA ASN A 395 -15.38 15.57 -37.34
C ASN A 395 -14.37 15.35 -38.49
N GLU A 396 -13.31 14.58 -38.24
CA GLU A 396 -12.59 13.93 -39.32
C GLU A 396 -13.60 13.02 -40.03
N THR A 397 -14.05 13.45 -41.20
CA THR A 397 -14.80 12.62 -42.15
C THR A 397 -14.06 11.29 -42.35
N GLU A 398 -14.73 10.18 -42.03
CA GLU A 398 -14.30 8.84 -42.45
C GLU A 398 -13.94 8.86 -43.95
N PRO A 399 -12.79 8.34 -44.37
CA PRO A 399 -12.56 8.09 -45.78
C PRO A 399 -13.50 6.98 -46.25
N GLU A 400 -14.21 7.22 -47.35
CA GLU A 400 -15.02 6.21 -48.05
C GLU A 400 -14.19 4.94 -48.36
N PRO A 401 -14.79 3.74 -48.31
CA PRO A 401 -14.09 2.52 -48.67
C PRO A 401 -13.81 2.50 -50.18
N GLU A 402 -12.54 2.47 -50.57
CA GLU A 402 -12.15 2.17 -51.94
C GLU A 402 -12.59 0.74 -52.30
N THR A 403 -13.25 0.64 -53.46
CA THR A 403 -13.71 -0.61 -54.07
C THR A 403 -12.55 -1.53 -54.45
N ASP A 404 -12.51 -2.73 -53.85
CA ASP A 404 -11.61 -3.80 -54.24
C ASP A 404 -11.87 -4.25 -55.70
N GLN A 405 -10.86 -4.09 -56.57
CA GLN A 405 -10.79 -4.83 -57.84
C GLN A 405 -10.14 -6.18 -57.59
N GLU A 406 -10.89 -7.25 -57.86
CA GLU A 406 -10.39 -8.63 -57.90
C GLU A 406 -9.23 -8.77 -58.91
N ILE A 407 -8.07 -9.20 -58.43
CA ILE A 407 -7.01 -9.78 -59.26
C ILE A 407 -6.75 -11.19 -58.75
N ILE A 408 -7.17 -12.17 -59.54
CA ILE A 408 -6.89 -13.60 -59.39
C ILE A 408 -5.45 -13.87 -59.83
N ILE A 409 -4.58 -14.37 -58.94
CA ILE A 409 -3.37 -15.14 -59.32
C ILE A 409 -3.07 -16.22 -58.27
N ASP A 410 -2.72 -17.40 -58.81
CA ASP A 410 -2.59 -18.75 -58.25
C ASP A 410 -1.79 -18.96 -56.94
N GLU A 411 -2.24 -19.96 -56.17
CA GLU A 411 -1.56 -20.55 -55.01
C GLU A 411 -0.23 -21.24 -55.34
N LYS A 412 0.77 -21.07 -54.46
CA LYS A 412 1.62 -22.18 -53.95
C LYS A 412 2.23 -21.81 -52.58
N PRO A 413 2.46 -22.79 -51.67
CA PRO A 413 2.52 -22.54 -50.24
C PRO A 413 3.95 -22.44 -49.70
N GLN A 414 4.21 -21.54 -48.73
CA GLN A 414 5.22 -21.78 -47.68
C GLN A 414 5.19 -20.79 -46.50
N GLN A 415 5.22 -21.40 -45.30
CA GLN A 415 5.78 -20.96 -44.00
C GLN A 415 5.25 -19.69 -43.29
N LYS A 416 4.48 -19.96 -42.23
CA LYS A 416 4.18 -19.03 -41.12
C LYS A 416 5.47 -18.59 -40.42
N THR A 417 5.76 -17.29 -40.47
CA THR A 417 6.58 -16.59 -39.48
C THR A 417 5.65 -15.73 -38.62
N THR A 418 5.60 -16.02 -37.33
CA THR A 418 4.90 -15.19 -36.33
C THR A 418 5.82 -14.04 -35.95
N SER A 419 5.46 -12.79 -36.29
CA SER A 419 6.20 -11.61 -35.84
C SER A 419 5.79 -11.21 -34.42
N PHE A 420 6.78 -11.16 -33.53
CA PHE A 420 6.69 -10.66 -32.16
C PHE A 420 6.60 -9.11 -32.12
N PRO A 421 5.90 -8.51 -31.13
CA PRO A 421 5.69 -7.06 -31.01
C PRO A 421 6.90 -6.28 -30.45
N TRP A 422 7.03 -5.01 -30.89
CA TRP A 422 8.21 -4.12 -30.85
C TRP A 422 8.65 -3.48 -29.51
N TRP A 423 8.28 -4.00 -28.34
CA TRP A 423 8.66 -3.39 -27.06
C TRP A 423 9.86 -4.05 -26.35
N ALA A 424 10.66 -4.82 -27.09
CA ALA A 424 11.94 -5.35 -26.60
C ALA A 424 13.10 -4.85 -27.49
N ILE A 425 13.83 -3.83 -27.02
CA ILE A 425 15.16 -3.49 -27.54
C ILE A 425 16.16 -3.50 -26.39
N LEU A 426 17.26 -4.23 -26.64
CA LEU A 426 18.35 -4.63 -25.77
C LEU A 426 19.23 -3.48 -25.24
N PHE A 427 19.81 -3.72 -24.05
CA PHE A 427 21.14 -3.21 -23.68
C PHE A 427 22.21 -4.16 -24.25
N SER A 428 23.11 -3.62 -25.08
CA SER A 428 24.30 -4.32 -25.57
C SER A 428 25.46 -4.11 -24.60
N VAL A 429 25.96 -5.17 -23.96
CA VAL A 429 27.28 -5.19 -23.32
C VAL A 429 28.30 -5.64 -24.36
N VAL A 430 29.24 -4.76 -24.70
CA VAL A 430 30.42 -5.09 -25.50
C VAL A 430 31.46 -5.69 -24.57
N VAL A 431 31.70 -7.00 -24.69
CA VAL A 431 32.89 -7.66 -24.15
C VAL A 431 33.95 -7.66 -25.25
N VAL A 432 35.08 -6.99 -25.02
CA VAL A 432 36.29 -7.13 -25.85
C VAL A 432 37.24 -8.03 -25.09
N ASP A 433 37.44 -9.24 -25.61
CA ASP A 433 38.56 -10.12 -25.24
C ASP A 433 39.87 -9.55 -25.81
N ILE A 434 40.87 -9.39 -24.94
CA ILE A 434 42.28 -9.15 -25.32
C ILE A 434 43.06 -10.42 -24.97
N PRO A 435 43.83 -11.03 -25.89
CA PRO A 435 44.61 -12.22 -25.59
C PRO A 435 45.90 -11.89 -24.82
N ASN A 436 46.25 -12.82 -23.92
CA ASN A 436 47.48 -12.88 -23.13
C ASN A 436 48.78 -12.79 -23.95
N THR A 437 49.77 -12.05 -23.44
CA THR A 437 51.21 -12.39 -23.59
C THR A 437 52.04 -11.93 -22.38
N ALA A 438 52.69 -12.91 -21.74
CA ALA A 438 53.97 -12.93 -21.03
C ALA A 438 54.65 -11.61 -20.57
N LEU A 439 54.85 -11.46 -19.26
CA LEU A 439 56.12 -11.65 -18.51
C LEU A 439 55.91 -11.45 -17.01
#